data_AF-A0A2S6G1Z4-F1
#
_entry.id   AF-A0A2S6G1Z4-F1
#
_cell.length_a   1.000
_cell.length_b   1.000
_cell.length_c   1.000
_cell.angle_alpha   90.00
_cell.angle_beta   90.00
_cell.angle_gamma   90.00
#
_symmetry.space_group_name_H-M   'P 1'
#
loop_
_entity.id
_entity.type
_entity.pdbx_description
1 polymer ?
#
loop_
_entity_poly.entity_id
_entity_poly.type
_entity_poly.pdbx_seq_one_letter_code
_entity_poly.pdbx_strand_id
1 'polypeptide(L)'
;MSEEQIKNIENRPEELAGLPFYQDLPHMPVRIDLEGAIGEFLNYDIFQLDGIQPLEKRHMEANNGLIGVNASTESIAIYKEEQVNFQLIYVVVNAYGFREVNGELVGKPYCISLVPASKRGEISSVPPEWLENIDLERMDGVPKLYKGFNPFRGAFGLHMLGMHDYSNIESDMLGFVHSIYALADRFEHSEVLLPGIPMLQGHNQVLNDYKKYRNNWYFKPFKKLKPKKIWGCDSPIELFLIHAMDSIGLNPELQTIICEDGFTVPSFHKLWENHKSRKRLKSITDADFYFPDKKLAVFCDSVAHHSSPEAKKKDQAIDEKLKKIGIRSLRICGRDIAQSPMDSARVVEAELTKSV
;
A
#
# COMPACT_ATOMS: atom_id res chain seq x y z
N MET A 1 15.26 -16.91 -14.62
CA MET A 1 14.88 -15.91 -13.60
C MET A 1 16.14 -15.58 -12.83
N SER A 2 16.48 -14.32 -12.64
CA SER A 2 17.66 -13.96 -11.82
C SER A 2 17.37 -14.23 -10.33
N GLU A 3 18.40 -14.52 -9.54
CA GLU A 3 18.29 -14.75 -8.08
C GLU A 3 17.66 -13.57 -7.31
N GLU A 4 17.55 -12.39 -7.92
CA GLU A 4 16.87 -11.22 -7.35
C GLU A 4 15.34 -11.27 -7.48
N GLN A 5 14.76 -12.14 -8.33
CA GLN A 5 13.33 -12.12 -8.65
C GLN A 5 12.44 -12.91 -7.68
N ILE A 6 13.02 -13.80 -6.86
CA ILE A 6 12.34 -14.51 -5.77
C ILE A 6 13.22 -14.43 -4.52
N LYS A 7 12.86 -13.58 -3.57
CA LYS A 7 13.39 -13.61 -2.21
C LYS A 7 12.22 -13.77 -1.26
N ASN A 8 12.17 -14.91 -0.59
CA ASN A 8 11.12 -15.18 0.38
C ASN A 8 11.20 -14.19 1.56
N ILE A 9 10.11 -14.06 2.29
CA ILE A 9 10.16 -13.40 3.59
C ILE A 9 10.94 -14.32 4.53
N GLU A 10 12.06 -13.82 5.05
CA GLU A 10 12.95 -14.59 5.94
C GLU A 10 12.44 -14.56 7.38
N ASN A 11 12.86 -15.56 8.16
CA ASN A 11 12.58 -15.67 9.60
C ASN A 11 11.09 -15.70 9.94
N ARG A 12 10.27 -16.35 9.11
CA ARG A 12 8.85 -16.60 9.45
C ARG A 12 8.74 -17.43 10.72
N PRO A 13 7.97 -16.98 11.72
CA PRO A 13 7.67 -17.78 12.89
C PRO A 13 6.82 -19.01 12.53
N GLU A 14 7.15 -20.17 13.10
CA GLU A 14 6.39 -21.42 12.88
C GLU A 14 4.93 -21.29 13.32
N GLU A 15 4.64 -20.46 14.33
CA GLU A 15 3.28 -20.22 14.82
C GLU A 15 2.32 -19.73 13.74
N LEU A 16 2.81 -18.97 12.74
CA LEU A 16 1.97 -18.45 11.66
C LEU A 16 1.43 -19.57 10.77
N ALA A 17 2.16 -20.68 10.65
CA ALA A 17 1.72 -21.85 9.88
C ALA A 17 0.41 -22.47 10.42
N GLY A 18 0.13 -22.28 11.72
CA GLY A 18 -1.10 -22.74 12.35
C GLY A 18 -2.32 -21.85 12.10
N LEU A 19 -2.14 -20.67 11.49
CA LEU A 19 -3.25 -19.76 11.21
C LEU A 19 -4.11 -20.27 10.03
N PRO A 20 -5.43 -20.10 10.09
CA PRO A 20 -6.31 -20.48 8.98
C PRO A 20 -5.88 -19.86 7.65
N PHE A 21 -5.87 -20.68 6.60
CA PHE A 21 -5.55 -20.29 5.22
C PHE A 21 -4.16 -19.66 5.02
N TYR A 22 -3.24 -19.77 5.99
CA TYR A 22 -1.94 -19.13 5.85
C TYR A 22 -1.01 -19.87 4.89
N GLN A 23 -0.95 -21.20 4.95
CA GLN A 23 -0.06 -22.00 4.09
C GLN A 23 -0.69 -22.40 2.75
N ASP A 24 -2.02 -22.39 2.68
CA ASP A 24 -2.78 -22.78 1.51
C ASP A 24 -4.12 -22.05 1.50
N LEU A 25 -4.31 -21.17 0.51
CA LEU A 25 -5.61 -20.54 0.27
C LEU A 25 -6.45 -21.48 -0.61
N PRO A 26 -7.69 -21.83 -0.23
CA PRO A 26 -8.53 -22.64 -1.09
C PRO A 26 -8.86 -21.89 -2.39
N HIS A 27 -9.16 -22.65 -3.44
CA HIS A 27 -9.60 -22.10 -4.73
C HIS A 27 -11.03 -21.54 -4.63
N MET A 28 -11.16 -20.39 -3.97
CA MET A 28 -12.40 -19.65 -3.79
C MET A 28 -12.22 -18.22 -4.30
N PRO A 29 -13.32 -17.51 -4.65
CA PRO A 29 -13.25 -16.08 -4.92
C PRO A 29 -12.63 -15.35 -3.73
N VAL A 30 -11.64 -14.51 -4.02
CA VAL A 30 -10.95 -13.70 -3.01
C VAL A 30 -11.41 -12.25 -3.12
N ARG A 31 -11.75 -11.67 -1.98
CA ARG A 31 -12.01 -10.23 -1.83
C ARG A 31 -11.06 -9.66 -0.79
N ILE A 32 -10.53 -8.47 -1.07
CA ILE A 32 -9.72 -7.73 -0.09
C ILE A 32 -10.57 -6.60 0.46
N ASP A 33 -10.71 -6.52 1.78
CA ASP A 33 -11.39 -5.44 2.47
C ASP A 33 -10.51 -4.18 2.51
N LEU A 34 -10.45 -3.48 1.37
CA LEU A 34 -9.70 -2.23 1.25
C LEU A 34 -10.37 -1.12 2.06
N GLU A 35 -11.63 -0.80 1.77
CA GLU A 35 -12.34 0.32 2.39
C GLU A 35 -12.33 0.25 3.92
N GLY A 36 -12.59 -0.93 4.51
CA GLY A 36 -12.57 -1.12 5.96
C GLY A 36 -11.19 -0.96 6.61
N ALA A 37 -10.10 -1.18 5.87
CA ALA A 37 -8.75 -1.17 6.41
C ALA A 37 -7.95 0.12 6.12
N ILE A 38 -8.13 0.69 4.92
CA ILE A 38 -7.34 1.86 4.46
C ILE A 38 -8.16 3.16 4.39
N GLY A 39 -9.48 3.08 4.60
CA GLY A 39 -10.40 4.21 4.52
C GLY A 39 -10.83 4.57 3.10
N GLU A 40 -11.91 5.35 3.02
CA GLU A 40 -12.59 5.71 1.77
C GLU A 40 -11.68 6.46 0.79
N PHE A 41 -10.91 7.45 1.26
CA PHE A 41 -10.13 8.29 0.35
C PHE A 41 -9.01 7.51 -0.32
N LEU A 42 -8.23 6.72 0.41
CA LEU A 42 -7.13 5.96 -0.20
C LEU A 42 -7.70 4.90 -1.15
N ASN A 43 -8.82 4.26 -0.78
CA ASN A 43 -9.52 3.32 -1.66
C ASN A 43 -9.96 3.99 -2.97
N TYR A 44 -10.55 5.19 -2.88
CA TYR A 44 -10.93 5.97 -4.05
C TYR A 44 -9.71 6.42 -4.88
N ASP A 45 -8.64 6.86 -4.23
CA ASP A 45 -7.43 7.35 -4.90
C ASP A 45 -6.75 6.26 -5.75
N ILE A 46 -6.63 5.04 -5.22
CA ILE A 46 -6.07 3.90 -5.95
C ILE A 46 -7.03 3.32 -6.99
N PHE A 47 -8.35 3.42 -6.78
CA PHE A 47 -9.36 3.05 -7.77
C PHE A 47 -9.28 3.95 -9.01
N GLN A 48 -8.97 5.24 -8.82
CA GLN A 48 -8.73 6.23 -9.89
C GLN A 48 -7.33 6.12 -10.53
N LEU A 49 -6.64 4.99 -10.37
CA LEU A 49 -5.41 4.65 -11.09
C LEU A 49 -5.75 3.63 -12.18
N ASP A 50 -6.46 4.11 -13.19
CA ASP A 50 -6.91 3.36 -14.36
C ASP A 50 -6.53 4.08 -15.66
N GLY A 51 -6.73 3.40 -16.79
CA GLY A 51 -6.54 3.97 -18.13
C GLY A 51 -5.15 4.56 -18.36
N ILE A 52 -5.07 5.73 -19.01
CA ILE A 52 -3.82 6.46 -19.17
C ILE A 52 -3.67 7.51 -18.08
N GLN A 53 -2.53 7.48 -17.39
CA GLN A 53 -2.19 8.43 -16.33
C GLN A 53 -0.83 9.10 -16.58
N PRO A 54 -0.65 10.35 -16.14
CA PRO A 54 -1.68 11.24 -15.66
C PRO A 54 -2.58 11.76 -16.79
N LEU A 55 -3.84 12.06 -16.47
CA LEU A 55 -4.72 12.77 -17.39
C LEU A 55 -4.37 14.27 -17.43
N GLU A 56 -4.10 14.81 -18.62
CA GLU A 56 -3.82 16.23 -18.85
C GLU A 56 -5.03 16.95 -19.49
N LYS A 57 -5.19 18.26 -19.23
CA LYS A 57 -6.31 19.05 -19.78
C LYS A 57 -6.49 18.93 -21.28
N ARG A 58 -5.40 18.94 -22.05
CA ARG A 58 -5.42 18.81 -23.51
C ARG A 58 -6.13 17.54 -23.99
N HIS A 59 -5.99 16.43 -23.28
CA HIS A 59 -6.70 15.20 -23.62
C HIS A 59 -8.20 15.35 -23.36
N MET A 60 -8.56 16.00 -22.25
CA MET A 60 -9.96 16.29 -21.96
C MET A 60 -10.59 17.22 -23.02
N GLU A 61 -9.85 18.25 -23.46
CA GLU A 61 -10.29 19.18 -24.50
C GLU A 61 -10.44 18.48 -25.86
N ALA A 62 -9.44 17.68 -26.27
CA ALA A 62 -9.47 16.93 -27.51
C ALA A 62 -10.65 15.94 -27.59
N ASN A 63 -11.16 15.49 -26.43
CA ASN A 63 -12.26 14.54 -26.34
C ASN A 63 -13.58 15.16 -25.87
N ASN A 64 -13.74 16.48 -25.97
CA ASN A 64 -14.97 17.19 -25.57
C ASN A 64 -15.43 16.86 -24.13
N GLY A 65 -14.47 16.66 -23.22
CA GLY A 65 -14.73 16.36 -21.82
C GLY A 65 -14.91 14.88 -21.47
N LEU A 66 -14.90 13.97 -22.44
CA LEU A 66 -15.14 12.53 -22.21
C LEU A 66 -13.84 11.73 -22.27
N ILE A 67 -13.44 11.11 -21.17
CA ILE A 67 -12.28 10.23 -21.10
C ILE A 67 -12.73 8.88 -20.57
N GLY A 68 -12.36 7.81 -21.28
CA GLY A 68 -12.55 6.43 -20.85
C GLY A 68 -11.24 5.78 -20.40
N VAL A 69 -11.34 4.55 -19.92
CA VAL A 69 -10.18 3.71 -19.56
C VAL A 69 -9.32 3.46 -20.81
N ASN A 70 -9.96 3.13 -21.92
CA ASN A 70 -9.30 3.00 -23.21
C ASN A 70 -9.05 4.37 -23.84
N ALA A 71 -7.87 4.51 -24.45
CA ALA A 71 -7.46 5.73 -25.12
C ALA A 71 -8.33 5.99 -26.36
N SER A 72 -8.81 7.22 -26.52
CA SER A 72 -9.47 7.64 -27.75
C SER A 72 -8.47 7.85 -28.90
N THR A 73 -8.98 7.87 -30.13
CA THR A 73 -8.16 8.15 -31.32
C THR A 73 -7.50 9.54 -31.24
N GLU A 74 -8.21 10.53 -30.69
CA GLU A 74 -7.73 11.89 -30.49
C GLU A 74 -6.58 11.95 -29.49
N SER A 75 -6.71 11.26 -28.34
CA SER A 75 -5.64 11.20 -27.35
C SER A 75 -4.42 10.45 -27.89
N ILE A 76 -4.62 9.36 -28.62
CA ILE A 76 -3.51 8.63 -29.24
C ILE A 76 -2.77 9.49 -30.25
N ALA A 77 -3.46 10.27 -31.08
CA ALA A 77 -2.82 11.16 -32.05
C ALA A 77 -1.87 12.14 -31.36
N ILE A 78 -2.28 12.73 -30.23
CA ILE A 78 -1.43 13.61 -29.41
C ILE A 78 -0.18 12.86 -28.92
N TYR A 79 -0.35 11.65 -28.36
CA TYR A 79 0.78 10.88 -27.86
C TYR A 79 1.76 10.45 -28.96
N LYS A 80 1.27 10.16 -30.17
CA LYS A 80 2.10 9.85 -31.34
C LYS A 80 2.91 11.04 -31.81
N GLU A 81 2.28 12.21 -31.92
CA GLU A 81 2.95 13.45 -32.30
C GLU A 81 4.08 13.80 -31.33
N GLU A 82 3.84 13.62 -30.03
CA GLU A 82 4.80 13.96 -28.97
C GLU A 82 5.79 12.83 -28.62
N GLN A 83 5.63 11.66 -29.25
CA GLN A 83 6.45 10.48 -29.03
C GLN A 83 6.51 10.06 -27.54
N VAL A 84 5.35 10.09 -26.87
CA VAL A 84 5.20 9.69 -25.47
C VAL A 84 5.12 8.16 -25.40
N ASN A 85 5.93 7.54 -24.53
CA ASN A 85 5.83 6.11 -24.27
C ASN A 85 5.16 5.85 -22.92
N PHE A 86 4.78 4.60 -22.70
CA PHE A 86 4.03 4.19 -21.52
C PHE A 86 4.67 3.03 -20.79
N GLN A 87 4.59 3.08 -19.46
CA GLN A 87 4.86 1.93 -18.60
C GLN A 87 3.52 1.42 -18.07
N LEU A 88 3.20 0.14 -18.29
CA LEU A 88 2.08 -0.45 -17.57
C LEU A 88 2.43 -0.60 -16.10
N ILE A 89 1.58 -0.10 -15.22
CA ILE A 89 1.76 -0.17 -13.78
C ILE A 89 0.61 -0.98 -13.19
N TYR A 90 0.97 -1.95 -12.36
CA TYR A 90 0.04 -2.73 -11.54
C TYR A 90 -0.04 -2.13 -10.15
N VAL A 91 -1.25 -1.90 -9.65
CA VAL A 91 -1.51 -1.66 -8.23
C VAL A 91 -1.65 -3.03 -7.58
N VAL A 92 -0.67 -3.44 -6.78
CA VAL A 92 -0.60 -4.76 -6.15
C VAL A 92 -0.90 -4.63 -4.67
N VAL A 93 -1.80 -5.48 -4.18
CA VAL A 93 -2.21 -5.56 -2.78
C VAL A 93 -1.80 -6.92 -2.22
N ASN A 94 -1.02 -6.90 -1.15
CA ASN A 94 -0.79 -8.09 -0.32
C ASN A 94 -1.73 -8.06 0.87
N ALA A 95 -2.25 -9.23 1.25
CA ALA A 95 -3.27 -9.35 2.28
C ALA A 95 -2.93 -10.43 3.32
N TYR A 96 -3.58 -10.32 4.48
CA TYR A 96 -3.44 -11.19 5.64
C TYR A 96 -4.81 -11.51 6.25
N GLY A 97 -4.84 -12.42 7.23
CA GLY A 97 -6.01 -12.67 8.06
C GLY A 97 -7.24 -13.15 7.28
N PHE A 98 -7.03 -13.99 6.26
CA PHE A 98 -8.13 -14.49 5.43
C PHE A 98 -9.16 -15.25 6.26
N ARG A 99 -10.44 -14.99 5.99
CA ARG A 99 -11.59 -15.69 6.60
C ARG A 99 -12.64 -15.97 5.55
N GLU A 100 -13.35 -17.08 5.69
CA GLU A 100 -14.51 -17.36 4.85
C GLU A 100 -15.70 -16.52 5.30
N VAL A 101 -16.28 -15.74 4.38
CA VAL A 101 -17.48 -14.94 4.61
C VAL A 101 -18.37 -15.07 3.38
N ASN A 102 -19.57 -15.62 3.56
CA ASN A 102 -20.58 -15.78 2.49
C ASN A 102 -20.05 -16.47 1.20
N GLY A 103 -19.15 -17.45 1.33
CA GLY A 103 -18.57 -18.18 0.20
C GLY A 103 -17.41 -17.47 -0.50
N GLU A 104 -16.90 -16.37 0.05
CA GLU A 104 -15.68 -15.69 -0.40
C GLU A 104 -14.59 -15.77 0.69
N LEU A 105 -13.33 -15.80 0.27
CA LEU A 105 -12.21 -15.54 1.16
C LEU A 105 -11.99 -14.04 1.26
N VAL A 106 -12.16 -13.50 2.46
CA VAL A 106 -11.99 -12.07 2.74
C VAL A 106 -10.69 -11.86 3.49
N GLY A 107 -9.74 -11.16 2.89
CA GLY A 107 -8.47 -10.77 3.51
C GLY A 107 -8.40 -9.26 3.78
N LYS A 108 -7.50 -8.85 4.67
CA LYS A 108 -7.20 -7.44 4.97
C LYS A 108 -5.88 -7.04 4.32
N PRO A 109 -5.74 -5.85 3.72
CA PRO A 109 -4.47 -5.44 3.15
C PRO A 109 -3.42 -5.21 4.25
N TYR A 110 -2.19 -5.72 4.05
CA TYR A 110 -1.03 -5.30 4.85
C TYR A 110 -0.06 -4.44 4.04
N CYS A 111 -0.14 -4.44 2.71
CA CYS A 111 0.72 -3.64 1.85
C CYS A 111 0.03 -3.34 0.51
N ILE A 112 0.18 -2.10 0.04
CA ILE A 112 -0.24 -1.68 -1.30
C ILE A 112 0.99 -1.10 -2.01
N SER A 113 1.29 -1.59 -3.20
CA SER A 113 2.48 -1.22 -3.97
C SER A 113 2.19 -0.97 -5.44
N LEU A 114 2.90 -0.02 -6.04
CA LEU A 114 2.96 0.16 -7.50
C LEU A 114 4.09 -0.67 -8.09
N VAL A 115 3.81 -1.40 -9.15
CA VAL A 115 4.75 -2.32 -9.79
C VAL A 115 4.75 -2.14 -11.30
N PRO A 116 5.89 -1.81 -11.93
CA PRO A 116 5.95 -1.71 -13.37
C PRO A 116 5.93 -3.10 -14.00
N ALA A 117 5.20 -3.23 -15.10
CA ALA A 117 5.31 -4.40 -15.96
C ALA A 117 6.75 -4.56 -16.43
N SER A 118 7.18 -5.81 -16.52
CA SER A 118 8.54 -6.14 -16.93
C SER A 118 8.56 -7.25 -17.97
N LYS A 119 9.58 -7.22 -18.82
CA LYS A 119 9.86 -8.26 -19.79
C LYS A 119 11.35 -8.55 -19.73
N ARG A 120 11.72 -9.81 -19.50
CA ARG A 120 13.13 -10.26 -19.43
C ARG A 120 13.99 -9.48 -18.41
N GLY A 121 13.38 -9.04 -17.29
CA GLY A 121 14.10 -8.34 -16.23
C GLY A 121 14.27 -6.83 -16.43
N GLU A 122 13.67 -6.27 -17.48
CA GLU A 122 13.65 -4.83 -17.74
C GLU A 122 12.23 -4.28 -17.67
N ILE A 123 12.09 -2.99 -17.32
CA ILE A 123 10.80 -2.31 -17.35
C ILE A 123 10.29 -2.29 -18.79
N SER A 124 9.05 -2.74 -18.97
CA SER A 124 8.40 -2.66 -20.27
C SER A 124 8.01 -1.21 -20.55
N SER A 125 8.49 -0.68 -21.68
CA SER A 125 8.04 0.58 -22.24
C SER A 125 7.36 0.29 -23.58
N VAL A 126 6.16 0.83 -23.78
CA VAL A 126 5.35 0.59 -24.97
C VAL A 126 5.01 1.92 -25.66
N PRO A 127 5.00 1.96 -27.00
CA PRO A 127 4.66 3.17 -27.73
C PRO A 127 3.14 3.36 -27.82
N PRO A 128 2.65 4.53 -28.28
CA PRO A 128 1.22 4.81 -28.40
C PRO A 128 0.45 3.79 -29.28
N GLU A 129 1.08 3.24 -30.32
CA GLU A 129 0.47 2.21 -31.19
C GLU A 129 0.10 0.95 -30.41
N TRP A 130 0.81 0.64 -29.33
CA TRP A 130 0.45 -0.50 -28.49
C TRP A 130 -0.87 -0.25 -27.77
N LEU A 131 -1.12 0.99 -27.33
CA LEU A 131 -2.36 1.38 -26.64
C LEU A 131 -3.57 1.39 -27.58
N GLU A 132 -3.39 1.59 -28.89
CA GLU A 132 -4.48 1.47 -29.88
C GLU A 132 -5.01 0.04 -29.99
N ASN A 133 -4.14 -0.94 -29.75
CA ASN A 133 -4.42 -2.36 -30.00
C ASN A 133 -4.74 -3.14 -28.73
N ILE A 134 -4.67 -2.50 -27.57
CA ILE A 134 -4.97 -3.11 -26.28
C ILE A 134 -6.31 -2.60 -25.75
N ASP A 135 -7.00 -3.48 -25.04
CA ASP A 135 -8.18 -3.13 -24.27
C ASP A 135 -7.80 -3.13 -22.79
N LEU A 136 -7.46 -1.94 -22.26
CA LEU A 136 -7.10 -1.73 -20.87
C LEU A 136 -8.26 -2.06 -19.92
N GLU A 137 -9.49 -1.75 -20.31
CA GLU A 137 -10.69 -2.05 -19.52
C GLU A 137 -10.88 -3.57 -19.37
N ARG A 138 -10.77 -4.31 -20.47
CA ARG A 138 -10.79 -5.78 -20.42
C ARG A 138 -9.59 -6.33 -19.65
N MET A 139 -8.41 -5.76 -19.82
CA MET A 139 -7.24 -6.18 -19.05
C MET A 139 -7.48 -6.02 -17.55
N ASP A 140 -8.01 -4.87 -17.12
CA ASP A 140 -8.29 -4.58 -15.72
C ASP A 140 -9.26 -5.61 -15.11
N GLY A 141 -10.33 -5.93 -15.85
CA GLY A 141 -11.34 -6.92 -15.43
C GLY A 141 -10.88 -8.40 -15.36
N VAL A 142 -9.69 -8.75 -15.85
CA VAL A 142 -9.15 -10.12 -15.71
C VAL A 142 -8.38 -10.26 -14.40
N PRO A 143 -8.69 -11.23 -13.53
CA PRO A 143 -7.92 -11.43 -12.31
C PRO A 143 -6.44 -11.68 -12.57
N LYS A 144 -5.59 -11.03 -11.78
CA LYS A 144 -4.13 -11.10 -11.90
C LYS A 144 -3.49 -11.27 -10.53
N LEU A 145 -2.48 -12.13 -10.48
CA LEU A 145 -1.86 -12.55 -9.23
C LEU A 145 -0.35 -12.66 -9.41
N TYR A 146 0.39 -12.13 -8.44
CA TYR A 146 1.79 -12.45 -8.23
C TYR A 146 1.91 -13.55 -7.18
N LYS A 147 2.49 -14.69 -7.56
CA LYS A 147 2.85 -15.79 -6.65
C LYS A 147 4.33 -15.66 -6.27
N GLY A 148 4.61 -15.27 -5.03
CA GLY A 148 5.98 -15.00 -4.57
C GLY A 148 6.31 -13.51 -4.46
N PHE A 149 5.31 -12.68 -4.22
CA PHE A 149 5.46 -11.25 -4.07
C PHE A 149 5.92 -10.89 -2.66
N ASN A 150 7.15 -10.37 -2.54
CA ASN A 150 7.70 -9.85 -1.29
C ASN A 150 7.83 -8.32 -1.38
N PRO A 151 6.90 -7.55 -0.76
CA PRO A 151 6.92 -6.10 -0.84
C PRO A 151 8.15 -5.48 -0.16
N PHE A 152 8.76 -6.16 0.81
CA PHE A 152 9.89 -5.65 1.59
C PHE A 152 11.24 -5.74 0.84
N ARG A 153 11.34 -6.68 -0.11
CA ARG A 153 12.58 -6.89 -0.90
C ARG A 153 12.43 -6.55 -2.38
N GLY A 154 11.21 -6.28 -2.84
CA GLY A 154 10.95 -6.02 -4.25
C GLY A 154 11.14 -7.25 -5.13
N ALA A 155 10.87 -8.44 -4.57
CA ALA A 155 10.74 -9.67 -5.34
C ALA A 155 9.27 -9.86 -5.72
N PHE A 156 9.00 -10.33 -6.94
CA PHE A 156 7.65 -10.35 -7.49
C PHE A 156 7.17 -11.76 -7.85
N GLY A 157 8.07 -12.73 -7.95
CA GLY A 157 7.71 -14.11 -8.30
C GLY A 157 7.04 -14.24 -9.68
N LEU A 158 6.13 -15.21 -9.81
CA LEU A 158 5.43 -15.50 -11.05
C LEU A 158 4.17 -14.64 -11.18
N HIS A 159 4.07 -13.86 -12.26
CA HIS A 159 2.85 -13.13 -12.62
C HIS A 159 1.90 -14.03 -13.43
N MET A 160 0.67 -14.19 -12.95
CA MET A 160 -0.36 -15.04 -13.53
C MET A 160 -1.57 -14.20 -13.94
N LEU A 161 -2.14 -14.51 -15.11
CA LEU A 161 -3.31 -13.86 -15.69
C LEU A 161 -4.45 -14.89 -15.80
N GLY A 162 -5.62 -14.58 -15.25
CA GLY A 162 -6.85 -15.37 -15.37
C GLY A 162 -6.88 -16.70 -14.59
N MET A 163 -5.79 -17.10 -13.92
CA MET A 163 -5.75 -18.28 -13.07
C MET A 163 -5.45 -17.94 -11.63
N HIS A 164 -6.23 -18.54 -10.73
CA HIS A 164 -6.09 -18.46 -9.28
C HIS A 164 -5.40 -19.72 -8.77
N ASP A 165 -4.07 -19.78 -8.85
CA ASP A 165 -3.29 -20.81 -8.16
C ASP A 165 -2.65 -20.21 -6.91
N TYR A 166 -3.25 -20.54 -5.76
CA TYR A 166 -2.78 -20.12 -4.45
C TYR A 166 -1.98 -21.19 -3.71
N SER A 167 -1.81 -22.37 -4.32
CA SER A 167 -1.24 -23.52 -3.65
C SER A 167 0.25 -23.37 -3.37
N ASN A 168 0.76 -24.08 -2.36
CA ASN A 168 2.19 -24.23 -2.07
C ASN A 168 2.94 -22.90 -1.82
N ILE A 169 2.25 -21.91 -1.24
CA ILE A 169 2.87 -20.64 -0.87
C ILE A 169 2.11 -20.01 0.29
N GLU A 170 2.82 -19.29 1.15
CA GLU A 170 2.17 -18.52 2.20
C GLU A 170 1.29 -17.42 1.62
N SER A 171 0.11 -17.22 2.22
CA SER A 171 -0.88 -16.22 1.82
C SER A 171 -0.29 -14.81 1.75
N ASP A 172 0.70 -14.54 2.61
CA ASP A 172 1.38 -13.25 2.70
C ASP A 172 2.29 -12.95 1.49
N MET A 173 2.60 -13.95 0.66
CA MET A 173 3.38 -13.81 -0.57
C MET A 173 2.50 -13.73 -1.83
N LEU A 174 1.19 -13.69 -1.67
CA LEU A 174 0.25 -13.47 -2.75
C LEU A 174 0.06 -11.96 -2.96
N GLY A 175 0.38 -11.48 -4.16
CA GLY A 175 0.15 -10.09 -4.57
C GLY A 175 -1.03 -10.02 -5.54
N PHE A 176 -2.20 -9.59 -5.07
CA PHE A 176 -3.40 -9.43 -5.88
C PHE A 176 -3.32 -8.12 -6.65
N VAL A 177 -3.45 -8.16 -7.96
CA VAL A 177 -3.49 -6.93 -8.76
C VAL A 177 -4.90 -6.34 -8.65
N HIS A 178 -5.00 -5.18 -8.04
CA HIS A 178 -6.24 -4.44 -7.82
C HIS A 178 -6.65 -3.64 -9.06
N SER A 179 -5.70 -2.95 -9.69
CA SER A 179 -5.94 -2.17 -10.91
C SER A 179 -4.68 -2.03 -11.76
N ILE A 180 -4.88 -1.57 -13.01
CA ILE A 180 -3.81 -1.33 -13.99
C ILE A 180 -4.00 0.04 -14.63
N TYR A 181 -2.89 0.75 -14.82
CA TYR A 181 -2.86 1.94 -15.66
C TYR A 181 -1.61 2.02 -16.53
N ALA A 182 -1.72 2.70 -17.65
CA ALA A 182 -0.62 3.07 -18.53
C ALA A 182 -0.05 4.43 -18.09
N LEU A 183 1.15 4.41 -17.51
CA LEU A 183 1.86 5.60 -17.08
C LEU A 183 2.63 6.23 -18.24
N ALA A 184 2.23 7.43 -18.66
CA ALA A 184 3.00 8.25 -19.59
C ALA A 184 4.38 8.59 -19.01
N ASP A 185 5.44 8.39 -19.80
CA ASP A 185 6.82 8.67 -19.39
C ASP A 185 7.17 10.16 -19.44
N ARG A 186 6.33 10.95 -20.11
CA ARG A 186 6.44 12.41 -20.27
C ARG A 186 5.05 13.04 -20.25
N PHE A 187 4.91 14.13 -19.51
CA PHE A 187 3.70 14.94 -19.39
C PHE A 187 4.04 16.30 -18.76
N GLU A 188 3.13 17.26 -18.86
CA GLU A 188 3.23 18.56 -18.23
C GLU A 188 2.54 18.57 -16.86
N HIS A 189 3.33 18.69 -15.78
CA HIS A 189 2.83 18.72 -14.40
C HIS A 189 1.78 19.82 -14.14
N SER A 190 1.86 20.97 -14.84
CA SER A 190 0.88 22.06 -14.79
C SER A 190 -0.51 21.58 -15.20
N GLU A 191 -0.56 20.77 -16.24
CA GLU A 191 -1.76 20.36 -16.97
C GLU A 191 -2.42 19.11 -16.42
N VAL A 192 -1.77 18.42 -15.49
CA VAL A 192 -2.35 17.26 -14.79
C VAL A 192 -3.65 17.66 -14.09
N LEU A 193 -4.72 16.95 -14.46
CA LEU A 193 -6.01 16.96 -13.82
C LEU A 193 -6.02 15.96 -12.66
N LEU A 194 -6.70 16.34 -11.57
CA LEU A 194 -6.96 15.43 -10.47
C LEU A 194 -8.32 14.77 -10.64
N PRO A 195 -8.49 13.53 -10.15
CA PRO A 195 -9.83 12.98 -10.01
C PRO A 195 -10.66 13.91 -9.13
N GLY A 196 -11.94 14.05 -9.45
CA GLY A 196 -12.87 14.78 -8.62
C GLY A 196 -13.02 14.05 -7.29
N ILE A 197 -12.37 14.52 -6.23
CA ILE A 197 -12.57 14.01 -4.87
C ILE A 197 -13.52 14.96 -4.15
N PRO A 198 -14.79 14.56 -3.91
CA PRO A 198 -15.77 15.41 -3.25
C PRO A 198 -15.27 15.95 -1.91
N MET A 199 -14.56 15.13 -1.14
CA MET A 199 -14.03 15.48 0.19
C MET A 199 -13.04 16.65 0.17
N LEU A 200 -12.41 16.98 -0.97
CA LEU A 200 -11.41 18.04 -1.08
C LEU A 200 -11.93 19.33 -1.72
N GLN A 201 -13.20 19.39 -2.12
CA GLN A 201 -13.76 20.56 -2.77
C GLN A 201 -13.64 21.80 -1.87
N GLY A 202 -13.16 22.92 -2.42
CA GLY A 202 -12.94 24.17 -1.69
C GLY A 202 -11.64 24.25 -0.89
N HIS A 203 -10.85 23.17 -0.78
CA HIS A 203 -9.61 23.13 -0.01
C HIS A 203 -8.35 23.19 -0.90
N ASN A 204 -8.12 24.35 -1.53
CA ASN A 204 -7.05 24.55 -2.52
C ASN A 204 -5.63 24.12 -2.05
N GLN A 205 -5.26 24.38 -0.79
CA GLN A 205 -3.95 23.96 -0.29
C GLN A 205 -3.82 22.44 -0.18
N VAL A 206 -4.89 21.75 0.22
CA VAL A 206 -4.92 20.29 0.35
C VAL A 206 -4.93 19.64 -1.04
N LEU A 207 -5.71 20.18 -1.96
CA LEU A 207 -5.69 19.79 -3.38
C LEU A 207 -4.29 19.92 -3.99
N ASN A 208 -3.58 21.00 -3.68
CA ASN A 208 -2.20 21.19 -4.14
C ASN A 208 -1.21 20.18 -3.53
N ASP A 209 -1.37 19.84 -2.25
CA ASP A 209 -0.53 18.83 -1.58
C ASP A 209 -0.78 17.43 -2.18
N TYR A 210 -2.05 17.10 -2.40
CA TYR A 210 -2.49 15.86 -3.06
C TYR A 210 -1.99 15.77 -4.52
N LYS A 211 -2.11 16.85 -5.31
CA LYS A 211 -1.55 16.92 -6.68
C LYS A 211 -0.05 16.67 -6.69
N LYS A 212 0.68 17.30 -5.76
CA LYS A 212 2.12 17.08 -5.63
C LYS A 212 2.44 15.65 -5.25
N TYR A 213 1.64 15.03 -4.38
CA TYR A 213 1.83 13.63 -4.03
C TYR A 213 1.66 12.70 -5.23
N ARG A 214 0.54 12.79 -5.97
CA ARG A 214 0.33 11.96 -7.18
C ARG A 214 1.43 12.16 -8.21
N ASN A 215 1.81 13.41 -8.51
CA ASN A 215 2.90 13.74 -9.42
C ASN A 215 4.25 13.11 -9.03
N ASN A 216 4.60 13.18 -7.74
CA ASN A 216 5.89 12.70 -7.26
C ASN A 216 5.93 11.19 -7.03
N TRP A 217 4.76 10.57 -6.82
CA TRP A 217 4.66 9.18 -6.40
C TRP A 217 4.08 8.27 -7.48
N TYR A 218 2.82 8.50 -7.85
CA TYR A 218 2.10 7.66 -8.81
C TYR A 218 2.53 7.91 -10.25
N PHE A 219 2.79 9.18 -10.59
CA PHE A 219 3.10 9.59 -11.96
C PHE A 219 4.59 9.71 -12.25
N LYS A 220 5.45 9.34 -11.28
CA LYS A 220 6.89 9.30 -11.52
C LYS A 220 7.26 8.00 -12.24
N PRO A 221 7.81 8.02 -13.47
CA PRO A 221 8.18 6.80 -14.17
C PRO A 221 9.17 5.94 -13.37
N PHE A 222 9.02 4.62 -13.47
CA PHE A 222 9.95 3.69 -12.86
C PHE A 222 11.27 3.72 -13.63
N LYS A 223 12.36 3.68 -12.87
CA LYS A 223 13.74 3.55 -13.40
C LYS A 223 14.38 2.20 -13.05
N LYS A 224 13.75 1.44 -12.16
CA LYS A 224 14.17 0.13 -11.67
C LYS A 224 12.93 -0.72 -11.40
N LEU A 225 13.07 -2.04 -11.48
CA LEU A 225 12.05 -3.00 -11.06
C LEU A 225 12.00 -3.11 -9.53
N LYS A 226 11.76 -1.99 -8.84
CA LYS A 226 11.54 -1.98 -7.39
C LYS A 226 10.11 -1.49 -7.14
N PRO A 227 9.28 -2.22 -6.37
CA PRO A 227 7.94 -1.74 -6.05
C PRO A 227 8.04 -0.42 -5.30
N LYS A 228 7.07 0.47 -5.52
CA LYS A 228 6.88 1.65 -4.67
C LYS A 228 5.72 1.39 -3.75
N LYS A 229 5.99 1.28 -2.45
CA LYS A 229 4.94 1.16 -1.44
C LYS A 229 4.13 2.46 -1.36
N ILE A 230 2.81 2.32 -1.34
CA ILE A 230 1.85 3.41 -1.10
C ILE A 230 1.48 3.44 0.39
N TRP A 231 1.19 2.26 0.95
CA TRP A 231 0.67 2.10 2.31
C TRP A 231 0.97 0.69 2.86
N GLY A 232 0.96 0.54 4.18
CA GLY A 232 1.07 -0.74 4.89
C GLY A 232 2.40 -0.94 5.60
N CYS A 233 2.64 -2.15 6.12
CA CYS A 233 3.80 -2.50 6.94
C CYS A 233 5.15 -2.16 6.28
N ASP A 234 6.15 -1.79 7.08
CA ASP A 234 7.52 -1.47 6.64
C ASP A 234 8.48 -2.66 6.77
N SER A 235 8.13 -3.66 7.57
CA SER A 235 8.99 -4.82 7.82
C SER A 235 8.24 -6.15 7.97
N PRO A 236 8.94 -7.29 7.78
CA PRO A 236 8.39 -8.60 8.08
C PRO A 236 7.94 -8.80 9.52
N ILE A 237 8.63 -8.20 10.50
CA ILE A 237 8.24 -8.36 11.92
C ILE A 237 6.89 -7.69 12.21
N GLU A 238 6.60 -6.54 11.60
CA GLU A 238 5.27 -5.93 11.67
C GLU A 238 4.23 -6.88 11.05
N LEU A 239 4.50 -7.44 9.87
CA LEU A 239 3.63 -8.43 9.23
C LEU A 239 3.34 -9.63 10.15
N PHE A 240 4.36 -10.19 10.80
CA PHE A 240 4.18 -11.33 11.70
C PHE A 240 3.31 -10.96 12.91
N LEU A 241 3.54 -9.79 13.50
CA LEU A 241 2.76 -9.33 14.64
C LEU A 241 1.30 -9.05 14.26
N ILE A 242 1.02 -8.44 13.11
CA ILE A 242 -0.36 -8.15 12.69
C ILE A 242 -1.16 -9.43 12.39
N HIS A 243 -0.51 -10.46 11.82
CA HIS A 243 -1.13 -11.79 11.68
C HIS A 243 -1.56 -12.36 13.04
N ALA A 244 -0.67 -12.32 14.02
CA ALA A 244 -0.97 -12.83 15.36
C ALA A 244 -2.05 -11.99 16.07
N MET A 245 -1.96 -10.66 16.00
CA MET A 245 -2.96 -9.75 16.56
C MET A 245 -4.36 -9.99 15.97
N ASP A 246 -4.48 -10.15 14.64
CA ASP A 246 -5.76 -10.44 13.99
C ASP A 246 -6.37 -11.76 14.46
N SER A 247 -5.53 -12.79 14.66
CA SER A 247 -5.98 -14.11 15.11
C SER A 247 -6.63 -14.10 16.50
N ILE A 248 -6.26 -13.13 17.35
CA ILE A 248 -6.86 -12.91 18.68
C ILE A 248 -7.86 -11.74 18.69
N GLY A 249 -8.23 -11.22 17.52
CA GLY A 249 -9.28 -10.21 17.37
C GLY A 249 -8.83 -8.75 17.58
N LEU A 250 -7.53 -8.47 17.60
CA LEU A 250 -7.00 -7.11 17.66
C LEU A 250 -6.91 -6.50 16.27
N ASN A 251 -7.38 -5.25 16.12
CA ASN A 251 -7.45 -4.54 14.85
C ASN A 251 -6.86 -3.12 14.99
N PRO A 252 -5.54 -2.96 14.96
CA PRO A 252 -4.93 -1.63 15.00
C PRO A 252 -4.99 -0.90 13.66
N GLU A 253 -4.83 0.42 13.70
CA GLU A 253 -4.43 1.21 12.54
C GLU A 253 -2.95 0.98 12.24
N LEU A 254 -2.58 0.82 10.96
CA LEU A 254 -1.18 0.63 10.54
C LEU A 254 -0.49 1.99 10.29
N GLN A 255 0.81 2.07 10.59
CA GLN A 255 1.71 3.17 10.18
C GLN A 255 1.13 4.56 10.50
N THR A 256 0.77 4.77 11.76
CA THR A 256 0.04 5.95 12.22
C THR A 256 0.97 7.08 12.62
N ILE A 257 0.86 8.21 11.91
CA ILE A 257 1.54 9.46 12.23
C ILE A 257 0.89 10.09 13.46
N ILE A 258 1.67 10.41 14.49
CA ILE A 258 1.22 11.03 15.73
C ILE A 258 1.82 12.42 15.86
N CYS A 259 0.98 13.44 16.08
CA CYS A 259 1.38 14.85 16.11
C CYS A 259 1.49 15.42 17.53
N GLU A 260 2.22 16.54 17.67
CA GLU A 260 2.41 17.24 18.95
C GLU A 260 1.12 17.76 19.59
N ASP A 261 0.07 17.99 18.79
CA ASP A 261 -1.26 18.41 19.25
C ASP A 261 -2.19 17.23 19.60
N GLY A 262 -1.68 16.00 19.55
CA GLY A 262 -2.47 14.78 19.77
C GLY A 262 -3.24 14.28 18.56
N PHE A 263 -3.16 14.97 17.42
CA PHE A 263 -3.77 14.50 16.18
C PHE A 263 -3.04 13.27 15.62
N THR A 264 -3.80 12.26 15.21
CA THR A 264 -3.27 10.99 14.67
C THR A 264 -3.87 10.69 13.30
N VAL A 265 -3.05 10.20 12.37
CA VAL A 265 -3.50 9.78 11.03
C VAL A 265 -2.70 8.58 10.51
N PRO A 266 -3.36 7.53 10.00
CA PRO A 266 -2.72 6.33 9.41
C PRO A 266 -2.08 6.58 8.03
N SER A 267 -2.32 7.74 7.41
CA SER A 267 -1.75 8.10 6.11
C SER A 267 -1.94 9.58 5.80
N PHE A 268 -1.26 10.06 4.74
CA PHE A 268 -1.54 11.39 4.20
C PHE A 268 -2.94 11.50 3.58
N HIS A 269 -3.49 10.39 3.07
CA HIS A 269 -4.86 10.35 2.58
C HIS A 269 -5.85 10.70 3.71
N LYS A 270 -5.69 10.09 4.88
CA LYS A 270 -6.51 10.42 6.07
C LYS A 270 -6.27 11.84 6.58
N LEU A 271 -5.05 12.38 6.43
CA LEU A 271 -4.75 13.78 6.72
C LEU A 271 -5.56 14.74 5.84
N TRP A 272 -5.63 14.44 4.53
CA TRP A 272 -6.33 15.28 3.56
C TRP A 272 -7.84 15.16 3.67
N GLU A 273 -8.38 13.99 4.03
CA GLU A 273 -9.79 13.83 4.43
C GLU A 273 -10.19 14.79 5.56
N ASN A 274 -9.26 15.07 6.47
CA ASN A 274 -9.44 16.02 7.58
C ASN A 274 -9.08 17.47 7.22
N HIS A 275 -8.92 17.77 5.92
CA HIS A 275 -8.59 19.10 5.38
C HIS A 275 -7.30 19.72 5.92
N LYS A 276 -6.39 18.89 6.45
CA LYS A 276 -5.10 19.35 6.98
C LYS A 276 -4.02 19.27 5.90
N SER A 277 -3.14 20.27 5.90
CA SER A 277 -1.98 20.31 5.01
C SER A 277 -0.77 19.64 5.67
N ARG A 278 -0.02 18.88 4.88
CA ARG A 278 1.23 18.24 5.32
C ARG A 278 2.25 19.26 5.86
N LYS A 279 2.27 20.48 5.31
CA LYS A 279 3.24 21.52 5.70
C LYS A 279 3.10 21.99 7.15
N ARG A 280 1.92 21.81 7.75
CA ARG A 280 1.63 22.25 9.12
C ARG A 280 1.71 21.11 10.13
N LEU A 281 2.00 19.90 9.66
CA LEU A 281 2.04 18.73 10.49
C LEU A 281 3.34 18.70 11.29
N LYS A 282 3.23 18.81 12.62
CA LYS A 282 4.34 18.64 13.55
C LYS A 282 4.27 17.22 14.12
N SER A 283 4.90 16.26 13.43
CA SER A 283 4.92 14.88 13.89
C SER A 283 5.89 14.68 15.05
N ILE A 284 5.48 13.86 16.01
CA ILE A 284 6.33 13.28 17.03
C ILE A 284 7.04 12.06 16.43
N THR A 285 6.26 11.15 15.86
CA THR A 285 6.69 9.83 15.35
C THR A 285 5.60 9.20 14.50
N ASP A 286 5.93 8.09 13.84
CA ASP A 286 5.02 7.22 13.14
C ASP A 286 5.06 5.86 13.87
N ALA A 287 3.91 5.42 14.40
CA ALA A 287 3.79 4.16 15.11
C ALA A 287 3.44 3.03 14.14
N ASP A 288 4.06 1.86 14.31
CA ASP A 288 3.79 0.71 13.44
C ASP A 288 2.33 0.26 13.55
N PHE A 289 1.82 0.24 14.78
CA PHE A 289 0.41 -0.01 15.09
C PHE A 289 -0.12 1.02 16.08
N TYR A 290 -1.37 1.43 15.91
CA TYR A 290 -2.05 2.34 16.82
C TYR A 290 -3.46 1.86 17.14
N PHE A 291 -3.83 1.94 18.43
CA PHE A 291 -5.19 1.69 18.92
C PHE A 291 -5.80 3.01 19.41
N PRO A 292 -6.58 3.72 18.58
CA PRO A 292 -7.13 5.03 18.91
C PRO A 292 -7.91 5.05 20.23
N ASP A 293 -8.83 4.09 20.40
CA ASP A 293 -9.72 4.01 21.57
C ASP A 293 -8.97 3.84 22.90
N LYS A 294 -7.81 3.20 22.86
CA LYS A 294 -6.97 2.92 24.03
C LYS A 294 -5.75 3.82 24.13
N LYS A 295 -5.58 4.73 23.17
CA LYS A 295 -4.43 5.62 22.99
C LYS A 295 -3.10 4.88 23.18
N LEU A 296 -2.97 3.72 22.54
CA LEU A 296 -1.77 2.88 22.60
C LEU A 296 -1.07 2.88 21.25
N ALA A 297 0.17 3.36 21.22
CA ALA A 297 1.10 3.23 20.10
C ALA A 297 2.02 2.03 20.34
N VAL A 298 2.14 1.14 19.36
CA VAL A 298 3.03 -0.02 19.41
C VAL A 298 4.12 0.14 18.36
N PHE A 299 5.37 -0.10 18.77
CA PHE A 299 6.57 -0.03 17.94
C PHE A 299 7.26 -1.39 17.90
N CYS A 300 7.63 -1.84 16.70
CA CYS A 300 8.37 -3.06 16.42
C CYS A 300 9.87 -2.74 16.29
N ASP A 301 10.59 -2.79 17.41
CA ASP A 301 12.00 -2.39 17.45
C ASP A 301 12.90 -3.52 16.93
N SER A 302 13.51 -3.32 15.76
CA SER A 302 14.52 -4.26 15.27
C SER A 302 15.82 -4.20 16.12
N VAL A 303 16.35 -5.36 16.51
CA VAL A 303 17.54 -5.45 17.40
C VAL A 303 18.77 -4.72 16.84
N ALA A 304 18.87 -4.60 15.52
CA ALA A 304 20.00 -3.97 14.84
C ALA A 304 20.08 -2.44 15.02
N HIS A 305 18.98 -1.77 15.37
CA HIS A 305 18.89 -0.30 15.30
C HIS A 305 18.61 0.42 16.62
N HIS A 306 18.35 -0.29 17.73
CA HIS A 306 17.95 0.32 19.02
C HIS A 306 18.86 0.02 20.23
N SER A 307 20.02 -0.60 20.01
CA SER A 307 20.94 -0.95 21.11
C SER A 307 21.90 0.19 21.51
N SER A 308 22.10 1.19 20.64
CA SER A 308 22.98 2.33 20.93
C SER A 308 22.38 3.29 21.97
N PRO A 309 23.22 3.98 22.77
CA PRO A 309 22.75 5.00 23.71
C PRO A 309 21.95 6.13 23.05
N GLU A 310 22.31 6.52 21.83
CA GLU A 310 21.64 7.58 21.08
C GLU A 310 20.24 7.17 20.62
N ALA A 311 20.07 5.92 20.16
CA ALA A 311 18.77 5.40 19.76
C ALA A 311 17.83 5.33 20.98
N LYS A 312 18.31 4.78 22.10
CA LYS A 312 17.55 4.73 23.36
C LYS A 312 17.11 6.11 23.83
N LYS A 313 17.99 7.11 23.74
CA LYS A 313 17.66 8.49 24.11
C LYS A 313 16.60 9.09 23.20
N LYS A 314 16.67 8.81 21.89
CA LYS A 314 15.65 9.24 20.92
C LYS A 314 14.30 8.59 21.20
N ASP A 315 14.29 7.29 21.46
CA ASP A 315 13.08 6.52 21.77
C ASP A 315 12.43 7.02 23.06
N GLN A 316 13.22 7.22 24.11
CA GLN A 316 12.74 7.81 25.36
C GLN A 316 12.16 9.22 25.16
N ALA A 317 12.78 10.05 24.33
CA ALA A 317 12.25 11.37 24.02
C ALA A 317 10.92 11.31 23.26
N ILE A 318 10.71 10.30 22.40
CA ILE A 318 9.43 10.03 21.75
C ILE A 318 8.40 9.61 22.81
N ASP A 319 8.74 8.66 23.68
CA ASP A 319 7.84 8.16 24.73
C ASP A 319 7.39 9.30 25.67
N GLU A 320 8.29 10.18 26.07
CA GLU A 320 7.97 11.37 26.87
C GLU A 320 7.03 12.34 26.15
N LYS A 321 7.21 12.53 24.84
CA LYS A 321 6.31 13.37 24.02
C LYS A 321 4.93 12.73 23.88
N LEU A 322 4.85 11.43 23.63
CA LEU A 322 3.59 10.69 23.55
C LEU A 322 2.83 10.74 24.88
N LYS A 323 3.53 10.52 25.99
CA LYS A 323 2.93 10.59 27.33
C LYS A 323 2.33 11.97 27.63
N LYS A 324 2.97 13.06 27.19
CA LYS A 324 2.45 14.43 27.38
C LYS A 324 1.11 14.68 26.69
N ILE A 325 0.84 14.00 25.58
CA ILE A 325 -0.44 14.07 24.86
C ILE A 325 -1.40 12.94 25.25
N GLY A 326 -1.07 12.16 26.28
CA GLY A 326 -1.91 11.10 26.81
C GLY A 326 -1.91 9.81 25.98
N ILE A 327 -0.86 9.57 25.19
CA ILE A 327 -0.66 8.33 24.43
C ILE A 327 0.38 7.48 25.15
N ARG A 328 0.05 6.21 25.38
CA ARG A 328 0.99 5.20 25.89
C ARG A 328 1.78 4.62 24.72
N SER A 329 3.06 4.32 24.96
CA SER A 329 3.88 3.58 24.01
C SER A 329 4.23 2.19 24.55
N LEU A 330 4.17 1.20 23.66
CA LEU A 330 4.63 -0.16 23.87
C LEU A 330 5.67 -0.47 22.81
N ARG A 331 6.85 -0.92 23.23
CA ARG A 331 7.93 -1.32 22.33
C ARG A 331 8.12 -2.83 22.45
N ILE A 332 8.03 -3.53 21.33
CA ILE A 332 8.22 -4.98 21.26
C ILE A 332 9.45 -5.26 20.43
N CYS A 333 10.37 -6.05 20.98
CA CYS A 333 11.59 -6.42 20.31
C CYS A 333 11.28 -7.34 19.12
N GLY A 334 11.85 -7.03 17.94
CA GLY A 334 11.67 -7.84 16.74
C GLY A 334 12.16 -9.29 16.88
N ARG A 335 13.10 -9.57 17.81
CA ARG A 335 13.50 -10.94 18.14
C ARG A 335 12.36 -11.70 18.84
N ASP A 336 11.66 -11.04 19.75
CA ASP A 336 10.55 -11.65 20.48
C ASP A 336 9.39 -11.92 19.53
N ILE A 337 9.11 -10.98 18.60
CA ILE A 337 8.12 -11.17 17.52
C ILE A 337 8.51 -12.32 16.60
N ALA A 338 9.79 -12.42 16.21
CA ALA A 338 10.26 -13.51 15.35
C ALA A 338 10.24 -14.87 16.07
N GLN A 339 10.38 -14.89 17.40
CA GLN A 339 10.35 -16.10 18.21
C GLN A 339 8.91 -16.56 18.47
N SER A 340 8.04 -15.66 18.89
CA SER A 340 6.60 -15.92 19.11
C SER A 340 5.80 -14.64 18.84
N PRO A 341 5.23 -14.48 17.64
CA PRO A 341 4.34 -13.37 17.35
C PRO A 341 3.04 -13.48 18.18
N MET A 342 2.61 -14.68 18.57
CA MET A 342 1.42 -14.87 19.41
C MET A 342 1.64 -14.36 20.83
N ASP A 343 2.78 -14.66 21.46
CA ASP A 343 3.09 -14.10 22.78
C ASP A 343 3.25 -12.59 22.72
N SER A 344 3.87 -12.08 21.65
CA SER A 344 3.96 -10.64 21.39
C SER A 344 2.58 -9.98 21.26
N ALA A 345 1.64 -10.62 20.55
CA ALA A 345 0.26 -10.14 20.44
C ALA A 345 -0.48 -10.15 21.79
N ARG A 346 -0.25 -11.16 22.65
CA ARG A 346 -0.79 -11.21 24.02
C ARG A 346 -0.24 -10.10 24.91
N VAL A 347 1.02 -9.70 24.71
CA VAL A 347 1.58 -8.52 25.40
C VAL A 347 0.83 -7.25 24.99
N VAL A 348 0.51 -7.08 23.70
CA VAL A 348 -0.34 -5.98 23.22
C VAL A 348 -1.72 -6.03 23.87
N GLU A 349 -2.38 -7.19 23.85
CA GLU A 349 -3.70 -7.40 24.47
C GLU A 349 -3.69 -7.03 25.97
N ALA A 350 -2.71 -7.53 26.71
CA ALA A 350 -2.54 -7.22 28.13
C ALA A 350 -2.36 -5.71 28.36
N GLU A 351 -1.61 -5.02 27.49
CA GLU A 351 -1.44 -3.57 27.58
C GLU A 351 -2.75 -2.82 27.26
N LEU A 352 -3.58 -3.31 26.34
CA LEU A 352 -4.88 -2.72 26.02
C LEU A 352 -5.91 -2.85 27.16
N THR A 353 -5.79 -3.88 28.00
CA THR A 353 -6.71 -4.12 29.14
C THR A 353 -6.35 -3.33 30.40
N LYS A 354 -5.14 -2.76 30.50
CA LYS A 354 -4.78 -1.86 31.60
C LYS A 354 -5.71 -0.64 31.58
N SER A 355 -6.47 -0.47 32.67
CA SER A 355 -7.35 0.70 32.84
C SER A 355 -6.51 1.98 32.85
N VAL A 356 -7.00 3.02 32.17
CA VAL A 356 -6.43 4.38 32.19
C VAL A 356 -6.83 5.09 33.46
#